data_AF-A0A1X2A7Q1-F1
#
_entry.id   AF-A0A1X2A7Q1-F1
#
_cell.length_a   1.000
_cell.length_b   1.000
_cell.length_c   1.000
_cell.angle_alpha   90.00
_cell.angle_beta   90.00
_cell.angle_gamma   90.00
#
_symmetry.space_group_name_H-M   'P 1'
#
loop_
_entity.id
_entity.type
_entity.pdbx_description
1 polymer ?
#
loop_
_entity_poly.entity_id
_entity_poly.type
_entity_poly.pdbx_seq_one_letter_code
_entity_poly.pdbx_strand_id
1 'polypeptide(L)'
;MVGIATALRAALAATCIGLAGVASVSGCGLAPPSAHVTAGTYDNATARARTAADGVYGDPDAAAKYWVQQSLEDTCGLASVADVVGEVTGNAPTEKQIIKLAQSTPSVIRDGPIYLPTGDPGHETDAGGIDMADTVVLLEHYGIKSRMIYDTEPDKTGLPALEQYLGAGRKVIAWVSGGTILNSDDQRTSPDHLLVVTGVDTNNDTVHLNDPYADHANTKVGIKRFMTAWKAGQKSIVVTS
;
A
#
# COMPACT_ATOMS: atom_id res chain seq x y z
N MET A 1 -9.14 -27.41 -49.69
CA MET A 1 -7.78 -27.89 -49.36
C MET A 1 -7.53 -27.47 -47.92
N VAL A 2 -7.84 -28.34 -46.94
CA VAL A 2 -6.89 -29.22 -46.19
C VAL A 2 -5.81 -28.37 -45.49
N GLY A 3 -5.63 -28.38 -44.16
CA GLY A 3 -6.17 -29.29 -43.16
C GLY A 3 -6.02 -28.81 -41.72
N ILE A 4 -6.77 -29.50 -40.86
CA ILE A 4 -6.87 -29.41 -39.41
C ILE A 4 -5.69 -30.18 -38.80
N ALA A 5 -5.08 -29.68 -37.73
CA ALA A 5 -4.20 -30.46 -36.87
C ALA A 5 -4.61 -30.31 -35.40
N THR A 6 -5.36 -31.31 -34.94
CA THR A 6 -5.64 -31.62 -33.54
C THR A 6 -4.46 -32.40 -32.96
N ALA A 7 -3.98 -32.05 -31.77
CA ALA A 7 -3.11 -32.92 -30.98
C ALA A 7 -3.69 -33.10 -29.59
N LEU A 8 -3.97 -34.36 -29.25
CA LEU A 8 -4.58 -34.82 -28.01
C LEU A 8 -3.60 -35.78 -27.31
N ARG A 9 -3.55 -35.71 -25.98
CA ARG A 9 -3.14 -36.71 -24.97
C ARG A 9 -1.66 -37.06 -24.79
N ALA A 10 -1.22 -36.97 -23.53
CA ALA A 10 -0.92 -38.16 -22.71
C ALA A 10 -0.89 -37.80 -21.22
N ALA A 11 -1.60 -38.59 -20.41
CA ALA A 11 -1.55 -38.57 -18.95
C ALA A 11 -0.53 -39.61 -18.46
N LEU A 12 0.21 -39.30 -17.39
CA LEU A 12 1.01 -40.28 -16.65
C LEU A 12 0.68 -40.15 -15.16
N ALA A 13 0.01 -41.17 -14.65
CA ALA A 13 -0.10 -41.48 -13.23
C ALA A 13 0.93 -42.58 -12.91
N ALA A 14 1.72 -42.40 -11.86
CA ALA A 14 2.54 -43.45 -11.28
C ALA A 14 2.44 -43.39 -9.76
N THR A 15 1.77 -44.40 -9.23
CA THR A 15 1.55 -44.70 -7.81
C THR A 15 2.78 -45.45 -7.27
N CYS A 16 3.30 -45.06 -6.10
CA CYS A 16 4.19 -45.92 -5.32
C CYS A 16 3.66 -46.08 -3.89
N ILE A 17 3.33 -47.33 -3.56
CA ILE A 17 2.93 -47.84 -2.26
C ILE A 17 4.22 -48.15 -1.47
N GLY A 18 4.27 -47.78 -0.18
CA GLY A 18 5.31 -48.20 0.76
C GLY A 18 4.73 -48.35 2.16
N LEU A 19 4.64 -49.60 2.63
CA LEU A 19 4.07 -50.03 3.90
C LEU A 19 5.04 -49.89 5.09
N ALA A 20 4.44 -49.54 6.24
CA ALA A 20 4.65 -49.99 7.62
C ALA A 20 6.06 -50.26 8.19
N GLY A 21 6.32 -49.63 9.34
CA GLY A 21 7.30 -50.08 10.35
C GLY A 21 6.99 -49.45 11.71
N VAL A 22 6.34 -50.20 12.59
CA VAL A 22 6.15 -49.86 14.01
C VAL A 22 7.26 -50.56 14.79
N ALA A 23 7.97 -49.82 15.65
CA ALA A 23 8.82 -50.39 16.68
C ALA A 23 8.67 -49.57 17.97
N SER A 24 7.95 -50.14 18.92
CA SER A 24 7.83 -49.68 20.30
C SER A 24 9.08 -50.13 21.07
N VAL A 25 9.77 -49.20 21.73
CA VAL A 25 10.72 -49.53 22.80
C VAL A 25 10.39 -48.70 24.03
N SER A 26 9.93 -49.41 25.06
CA SER A 26 9.82 -48.93 26.44
C SER A 26 11.20 -48.71 27.03
N GLY A 27 11.37 -47.59 27.73
CA GLY A 27 12.52 -47.34 28.59
C GLY A 27 12.12 -46.44 29.76
N CYS A 28 12.09 -47.01 30.96
CA CYS A 28 11.98 -46.26 32.21
C CYS A 28 13.30 -45.52 32.49
N GLY A 29 13.23 -44.22 32.81
CA GLY A 29 14.40 -43.44 33.18
C GLY A 29 14.02 -42.11 33.84
N LEU A 30 14.30 -42.07 35.14
CA LEU A 30 14.28 -40.97 36.13
C LEU A 30 14.28 -39.51 35.63
N ALA A 31 13.43 -38.71 36.27
CA ALA A 31 13.33 -37.26 36.15
C ALA A 31 14.55 -36.51 36.72
N PRO A 32 14.96 -35.38 36.11
CA PRO A 32 15.69 -34.31 36.78
C PRO A 32 14.74 -33.20 37.29
N PRO A 33 15.18 -32.39 38.27
CA PRO A 33 14.31 -31.54 39.07
C PRO A 33 13.85 -30.27 38.34
N SER A 34 12.67 -29.81 38.77
CA SER A 34 12.01 -28.57 38.38
C SER A 34 12.94 -27.36 38.41
N ALA A 35 13.25 -26.81 37.24
CA ALA A 35 13.67 -25.42 37.14
C ALA A 35 12.42 -24.53 37.23
N HIS A 36 12.35 -23.70 38.27
CA HIS A 36 11.37 -22.62 38.35
C HIS A 36 11.63 -21.64 37.21
N VAL A 37 10.86 -21.75 36.14
CA VAL A 37 10.73 -20.68 35.15
C VAL A 37 9.80 -19.65 35.77
N THR A 38 10.38 -18.53 36.22
CA THR A 38 9.63 -17.31 36.46
C THR A 38 8.86 -16.98 35.19
N ALA A 39 7.53 -16.94 35.29
CA ALA A 39 6.65 -16.47 34.24
C ALA A 39 7.02 -15.01 33.93
N GLY A 40 7.88 -14.81 32.94
CA GLY A 40 7.93 -13.55 32.21
C GLY A 40 6.60 -13.44 31.49
N THR A 41 5.80 -12.44 31.85
CA THR A 41 4.64 -12.02 31.11
C THR A 41 5.08 -11.79 29.66
N TYR A 42 4.75 -12.73 28.78
CA TYR A 42 4.74 -12.48 27.36
C TYR A 42 3.59 -11.51 27.13
N ASP A 43 3.90 -10.22 27.21
CA ASP A 43 3.05 -9.19 26.64
C ASP A 43 2.97 -9.51 25.15
N ASN A 44 1.88 -10.17 24.80
CA ASN A 44 1.47 -10.39 23.44
C ASN A 44 1.07 -9.00 22.93
N ALA A 45 2.07 -8.23 22.50
CA ALA A 45 1.90 -6.94 21.88
C ALA A 45 1.26 -7.17 20.50
N THR A 46 -0.06 -7.42 20.49
CA THR A 46 -0.89 -6.85 19.43
C THR A 46 -0.43 -5.40 19.29
N ALA A 47 0.12 -5.04 18.13
CA ALA A 47 0.55 -3.68 17.84
C ALA A 47 -0.64 -2.75 18.13
N ARG A 48 -0.64 -2.20 19.34
CA ARG A 48 -1.67 -1.27 19.78
C ARG A 48 -1.38 -0.04 18.95
N ALA A 49 -2.30 0.31 18.06
CA ALA A 49 -2.29 1.62 17.42
C ALA A 49 -1.95 2.63 18.52
N ARG A 50 -0.78 3.26 18.41
CA ARG A 50 -0.31 4.19 19.42
C ARG A 50 -1.42 5.23 19.52
N THR A 51 -2.06 5.32 20.68
CA THR A 51 -3.18 6.23 20.87
C THR A 51 -2.70 7.60 20.42
N ALA A 52 -3.39 8.17 19.43
CA ALA A 52 -3.28 9.56 19.05
C ALA A 52 -3.00 10.39 20.31
N ALA A 53 -1.89 11.13 20.36
CA ALA A 53 -1.85 12.26 21.28
C ALA A 53 -3.05 13.14 20.91
N ASP A 54 -3.75 13.72 21.89
CA ASP A 54 -4.94 14.54 21.60
C ASP A 54 -4.63 15.52 20.45
N GLY A 55 -5.37 15.41 19.34
CA GLY A 55 -5.18 16.21 18.13
C GLY A 55 -4.16 15.71 17.09
N VAL A 56 -3.56 14.52 17.25
CA VAL A 56 -2.68 13.90 16.24
C VAL A 56 -3.22 12.54 15.80
N TYR A 57 -3.73 12.44 14.59
CA TYR A 57 -4.30 11.21 14.01
C TYR A 57 -3.28 10.53 13.09
N GLY A 58 -3.02 9.24 13.31
CA GLY A 58 -1.99 8.47 12.57
C GLY A 58 -0.68 8.30 13.36
N ASP A 59 0.33 7.69 12.73
CA ASP A 59 1.68 7.53 13.29
C ASP A 59 2.75 7.85 12.23
N PRO A 60 2.97 9.13 11.92
CA PRO A 60 3.91 9.56 10.88
C PRO A 60 5.34 9.05 11.09
N ASP A 61 5.80 8.96 12.34
CA ASP A 61 7.15 8.51 12.66
C ASP A 61 7.34 7.00 12.41
N ALA A 62 6.28 6.20 12.63
CA ALA A 62 6.31 4.79 12.25
C ALA A 62 6.26 4.62 10.73
N ALA A 63 5.40 5.38 10.04
CA ALA A 63 5.25 5.34 8.59
C ALA A 63 6.51 5.80 7.84
N ALA A 64 7.25 6.77 8.40
CA ALA A 64 8.47 7.34 7.79
C ALA A 64 9.53 6.29 7.39
N LYS A 65 9.52 5.11 8.04
CA LYS A 65 10.47 4.02 7.77
C LYS A 65 10.25 3.34 6.42
N TYR A 66 9.05 3.46 5.86
CA TYR A 66 8.64 2.81 4.62
C TYR A 66 8.57 3.77 3.43
N TRP A 67 8.79 5.06 3.68
CA TRP A 67 8.91 6.06 2.63
C TRP A 67 10.00 5.66 1.63
N VAL A 68 9.66 5.82 0.36
CA VAL A 68 10.59 5.66 -0.76
C VAL A 68 10.45 6.85 -1.70
N GLN A 69 11.59 7.41 -2.11
CA GLN A 69 11.65 8.38 -3.18
C GLN A 69 11.39 7.67 -4.52
N GLN A 70 10.56 8.25 -5.37
CA GLN A 70 10.40 7.77 -6.74
C GLN A 70 11.66 8.07 -7.57
N SER A 71 12.12 7.11 -8.39
CA SER A 71 13.28 7.37 -9.28
C SER A 71 12.88 7.80 -10.69
N LEU A 72 11.62 7.59 -11.06
CA LEU A 72 11.03 8.00 -12.34
C LEU A 72 9.92 9.00 -12.07
N GLU A 73 9.65 9.87 -13.06
CA GLU A 73 8.64 10.93 -12.96
C GLU A 73 7.24 10.38 -12.67
N ASP A 74 6.93 9.18 -13.15
CA ASP A 74 5.59 8.61 -13.21
C ASP A 74 5.34 7.44 -12.23
N THR A 75 6.27 7.20 -11.29
CA THR A 75 6.17 6.09 -10.32
C THR A 75 5.63 6.49 -8.95
N CYS A 76 5.10 7.71 -8.78
CA CYS A 76 4.56 8.18 -7.49
C CYS A 76 3.47 7.26 -6.90
N GLY A 77 2.55 6.78 -7.74
CA GLY A 77 1.52 5.83 -7.31
C GLY A 77 2.09 4.47 -6.89
N LEU A 78 3.13 3.99 -7.58
CA LEU A 78 3.79 2.72 -7.24
C LEU A 78 4.61 2.86 -5.94
N ALA A 79 5.34 3.96 -5.78
CA ALA A 79 6.05 4.29 -4.54
C ALA A 79 5.07 4.36 -3.35
N SER A 80 3.91 4.99 -3.53
CA SER A 80 2.87 5.07 -2.50
C SER A 80 2.29 3.70 -2.13
N VAL A 81 2.09 2.81 -3.09
CA VAL A 81 1.68 1.42 -2.79
C VAL A 81 2.78 0.67 -2.05
N ALA A 82 4.04 0.80 -2.46
CA ALA A 82 5.17 0.15 -1.80
C ALA A 82 5.30 0.57 -0.34
N ASP A 83 5.11 1.87 -0.06
CA ASP A 83 5.08 2.43 1.28
C ASP A 83 3.97 1.79 2.13
N VAL A 84 2.71 1.83 1.66
CA VAL A 84 1.57 1.22 2.37
C VAL A 84 1.79 -0.28 2.61
N VAL A 85 2.37 -1.01 1.65
CA VAL A 85 2.72 -2.42 1.84
C VAL A 85 3.76 -2.57 2.95
N GLY A 86 4.77 -1.71 2.99
CA GLY A 86 5.74 -1.64 4.08
C GLY A 86 5.07 -1.37 5.42
N GLU A 87 4.20 -0.37 5.51
CA GLU A 87 3.49 -0.02 6.74
C GLU A 87 2.62 -1.15 7.30
N VAL A 88 1.99 -1.94 6.42
CA VAL A 88 1.09 -3.03 6.83
C VAL A 88 1.84 -4.33 7.11
N THR A 89 2.86 -4.65 6.33
CA THR A 89 3.52 -5.98 6.36
C THR A 89 4.90 -5.97 7.01
N GLY A 90 5.46 -4.78 7.24
CA GLY A 90 6.85 -4.59 7.62
C GLY A 90 7.86 -4.77 6.48
N ASN A 91 7.43 -5.12 5.27
CA ASN A 91 8.30 -5.48 4.15
C ASN A 91 7.85 -4.77 2.85
N ALA A 92 8.35 -3.57 2.61
CA ALA A 92 8.06 -2.84 1.38
C ALA A 92 8.72 -3.52 0.16
N PRO A 93 8.01 -3.66 -0.99
CA PRO A 93 8.64 -4.05 -2.23
C PRO A 93 9.59 -2.95 -2.73
N THR A 94 10.65 -3.33 -3.43
CA THR A 94 11.50 -2.38 -4.16
C THR A 94 10.75 -1.78 -5.34
N GLU A 95 11.15 -0.58 -5.79
CA GLU A 95 10.54 0.08 -6.97
C GLU A 95 10.55 -0.83 -8.20
N LYS A 96 11.65 -1.55 -8.46
CA LYS A 96 11.75 -2.53 -9.55
C LYS A 96 10.74 -3.68 -9.42
N GLN A 97 10.50 -4.17 -8.21
CA GLN A 97 9.53 -5.25 -7.99
C GLN A 97 8.10 -4.76 -8.26
N ILE A 98 7.74 -3.57 -7.78
CA ILE A 98 6.38 -3.05 -7.97
C ILE A 98 6.12 -2.57 -9.41
N ILE A 99 7.11 -2.00 -10.10
CA ILE A 99 7.03 -1.73 -11.55
C ILE A 99 6.77 -3.02 -12.31
N LYS A 100 7.56 -4.07 -12.05
CA LYS A 100 7.39 -5.36 -12.73
C LYS A 100 5.99 -5.95 -12.49
N LEU A 101 5.52 -5.90 -11.23
CA LEU A 101 4.18 -6.36 -10.89
C LEU A 101 3.12 -5.58 -11.68
N ALA A 102 3.19 -4.25 -11.66
CA ALA A 102 2.24 -3.37 -12.34
C ALA A 102 2.24 -3.54 -13.87
N GLN A 103 3.41 -3.74 -14.49
CA GLN A 103 3.51 -4.03 -15.93
C GLN A 103 2.94 -5.40 -16.33
N SER A 104 2.82 -6.32 -15.38
CA SER A 104 2.26 -7.66 -15.60
C SER A 104 0.80 -7.83 -15.15
N THR A 105 0.23 -6.79 -14.54
CA THR A 105 -1.12 -6.84 -13.97
C THR A 105 -2.06 -6.00 -14.82
N PRO A 106 -3.19 -6.53 -15.30
CA PRO A 106 -4.18 -5.75 -16.04
C PRO A 106 -4.75 -4.60 -15.21
N SER A 107 -4.91 -3.42 -15.83
CA SER A 107 -5.61 -2.28 -15.24
C SER A 107 -7.12 -2.52 -15.19
N VAL A 108 -7.78 -1.91 -14.20
CA VAL A 108 -9.25 -1.85 -14.12
C VAL A 108 -9.83 -0.59 -14.74
N ILE A 109 -8.98 0.34 -15.18
CA ILE A 109 -9.37 1.62 -15.78
C ILE A 109 -9.19 1.62 -17.30
N ARG A 110 -8.11 1.00 -17.78
CA ARG A 110 -7.75 0.99 -19.21
C ARG A 110 -7.39 -0.39 -19.74
N ASP A 111 -7.41 -0.54 -21.05
CA ASP A 111 -6.91 -1.75 -21.71
C ASP A 111 -5.38 -1.83 -21.55
N GLY A 112 -4.88 -2.97 -21.08
CA GLY A 112 -3.45 -3.20 -20.88
C GLY A 112 -3.03 -3.20 -19.40
N PRO A 113 -1.73 -3.00 -19.11
CA PRO A 113 -1.21 -3.12 -17.75
C PRO A 113 -1.44 -1.87 -16.89
N ILE A 114 -1.38 -2.06 -15.57
CA ILE A 114 -1.53 -1.03 -14.53
C ILE A 114 -0.50 0.09 -14.64
N TYR A 115 0.74 -0.21 -15.03
CA TYR A 115 1.78 0.80 -15.23
C TYR A 115 2.22 0.83 -16.68
N LEU A 116 2.16 2.02 -17.26
CA LEU A 116 2.74 2.36 -18.55
C LEU A 116 3.60 3.61 -18.36
N PRO A 117 4.83 3.64 -18.88
CA PRO A 117 5.72 4.77 -18.67
C PRO A 117 5.26 6.04 -19.42
N THR A 118 5.75 7.21 -19.03
CA THR A 118 5.57 8.49 -19.75
C THR A 118 5.89 8.33 -21.24
N GLY A 119 5.00 8.84 -22.10
CA GLY A 119 5.10 8.73 -23.56
C GLY A 119 4.67 7.38 -24.16
N ASP A 120 4.18 6.43 -23.35
CA ASP A 120 3.58 5.20 -23.87
C ASP A 120 2.18 5.49 -24.48
N PRO A 121 1.89 5.05 -25.71
CA PRO A 121 0.62 5.34 -26.40
C PRO A 121 -0.59 4.64 -25.79
N GLY A 122 -0.40 3.74 -24.81
CA GLY A 122 -1.49 3.11 -24.08
C GLY A 122 -2.12 4.00 -23.00
N HIS A 123 -1.54 5.18 -22.70
CA HIS A 123 -2.19 6.18 -21.84
C HIS A 123 -3.06 7.14 -22.63
N GLU A 124 -4.14 7.62 -22.01
CA GLU A 124 -4.98 8.70 -22.58
C GLU A 124 -4.23 10.04 -22.67
N THR A 125 -3.15 10.19 -21.89
CA THR A 125 -2.30 11.38 -21.86
C THR A 125 -0.82 10.98 -21.89
N ASP A 126 0.05 11.90 -22.31
CA ASP A 126 1.50 11.63 -22.39
C ASP A 126 2.18 11.45 -21.01
N ALA A 127 1.49 11.77 -19.90
CA ALA A 127 2.07 11.87 -18.57
C ALA A 127 2.55 10.51 -17.99
N GLY A 128 2.01 9.39 -18.44
CA GLY A 128 2.43 8.07 -17.94
C GLY A 128 1.81 7.68 -16.60
N GLY A 129 2.35 6.61 -16.01
CA GLY A 129 2.08 6.20 -14.64
C GLY A 129 0.97 5.17 -14.47
N ILE A 130 0.22 5.35 -13.37
CA ILE A 130 -0.81 4.44 -12.86
C ILE A 130 -2.05 5.23 -12.46
N ASP A 131 -3.23 4.66 -12.67
CA ASP A 131 -4.50 5.20 -12.19
C ASP A 131 -4.73 4.90 -10.70
N MET A 132 -5.33 5.82 -9.97
CA MET A 132 -5.59 5.66 -8.54
C MET A 132 -6.35 4.36 -8.20
N ALA A 133 -7.34 3.98 -9.01
CA ALA A 133 -8.12 2.76 -8.78
C ALA A 133 -7.28 1.48 -8.86
N ASP A 134 -6.23 1.48 -9.70
CA ASP A 134 -5.33 0.34 -9.85
C ASP A 134 -4.47 0.12 -8.60
N THR A 135 -4.30 1.14 -7.74
CA THR A 135 -3.62 0.96 -6.45
C THR A 135 -4.37 -0.02 -5.54
N VAL A 136 -5.70 -0.15 -5.68
CA VAL A 136 -6.50 -1.16 -4.95
C VAL A 136 -6.10 -2.57 -5.39
N VAL A 137 -5.95 -2.78 -6.71
CA VAL A 137 -5.53 -4.07 -7.29
C VAL A 137 -4.13 -4.45 -6.83
N LEU A 138 -3.20 -3.50 -6.85
CA LEU A 138 -1.84 -3.74 -6.38
C LEU A 138 -1.79 -4.05 -4.87
N LEU A 139 -2.55 -3.33 -4.05
CA LEU A 139 -2.65 -3.62 -2.61
C LEU A 139 -3.26 -5.00 -2.35
N GLU A 140 -4.27 -5.40 -3.12
CA GLU A 140 -4.88 -6.73 -3.03
C GLU A 140 -3.87 -7.85 -3.36
N HIS A 141 -2.96 -7.63 -4.31
CA HIS A 141 -1.87 -8.57 -4.60
C HIS A 141 -1.00 -8.88 -3.37
N TYR A 142 -0.83 -7.90 -2.47
CA TYR A 142 -0.11 -8.07 -1.19
C TYR A 142 -1.02 -8.53 -0.03
N GLY A 143 -2.28 -8.89 -0.31
CA GLY A 143 -3.25 -9.31 0.69
C GLY A 143 -3.85 -8.16 1.51
N ILE A 144 -3.67 -6.91 1.08
CA ILE A 144 -4.14 -5.71 1.78
C ILE A 144 -5.47 -5.30 1.19
N LYS A 145 -6.55 -5.52 1.94
CA LYS A 145 -7.89 -5.06 1.55
C LYS A 145 -7.94 -3.54 1.61
N SER A 146 -8.39 -2.92 0.54
CA SER A 146 -8.57 -1.47 0.45
C SER A 146 -9.77 -1.12 -0.43
N ARG A 147 -10.16 0.15 -0.40
CA ARG A 147 -11.19 0.68 -1.30
C ARG A 147 -10.90 2.12 -1.67
N MET A 148 -11.24 2.49 -2.90
CA MET A 148 -11.26 3.88 -3.35
C MET A 148 -12.56 4.57 -2.90
N ILE A 149 -12.45 5.82 -2.46
CA ILE A 149 -13.56 6.69 -2.03
C ILE A 149 -13.27 8.08 -2.57
N TYR A 150 -14.29 8.79 -3.03
CA TYR A 150 -14.19 10.14 -3.56
C TYR A 150 -15.43 10.95 -3.18
N ASP A 151 -15.49 12.22 -3.58
CA ASP A 151 -16.47 13.21 -3.09
C ASP A 151 -17.95 12.91 -3.41
N THR A 152 -18.26 11.84 -4.16
CA THR A 152 -19.62 11.29 -4.25
C THR A 152 -20.11 10.68 -2.93
N GLU A 153 -19.18 10.36 -2.01
CA GLU A 153 -19.46 9.97 -0.63
C GLU A 153 -18.88 11.04 0.33
N PRO A 154 -19.50 12.23 0.44
CA PRO A 154 -18.92 13.37 1.17
C PRO A 154 -18.70 13.10 2.66
N ASP A 155 -19.52 12.25 3.27
CA ASP A 155 -19.38 11.85 4.68
C ASP A 155 -18.21 10.88 4.92
N LYS A 156 -17.66 10.30 3.85
CA LYS A 156 -16.53 9.35 3.89
C LYS A 156 -15.24 9.96 3.33
N THR A 157 -15.26 11.24 2.97
CA THR A 157 -14.11 12.02 2.51
C THR A 157 -13.99 13.33 3.29
N GLY A 158 -12.97 14.13 3.00
CA GLY A 158 -12.67 15.34 3.76
C GLY A 158 -11.92 15.07 5.06
N LEU A 159 -11.54 16.16 5.74
CA LEU A 159 -10.65 16.11 6.89
C LEU A 159 -11.18 15.25 8.05
N PRO A 160 -12.46 15.35 8.47
CA PRO A 160 -12.96 14.52 9.58
C PRO A 160 -12.91 13.02 9.29
N ALA A 161 -13.24 12.61 8.06
CA ALA A 161 -13.16 11.20 7.67
C ALA A 161 -11.70 10.73 7.59
N LEU A 162 -10.81 11.56 7.08
CA LEU A 162 -9.37 11.30 7.03
C LEU A 162 -8.79 11.10 8.43
N GLU A 163 -9.11 11.98 9.38
CA GLU A 163 -8.73 11.86 10.80
C GLU A 163 -9.23 10.55 11.41
N GLN A 164 -10.49 10.16 11.13
CA GLN A 164 -11.04 8.90 11.61
C GLN A 164 -10.30 7.67 11.04
N TYR A 165 -9.99 7.66 9.74
CA TYR A 165 -9.24 6.55 9.14
C TYR A 165 -7.84 6.43 9.74
N LEU A 166 -7.11 7.55 9.85
CA LEU A 166 -5.77 7.58 10.41
C LEU A 166 -5.76 7.23 11.90
N GLY A 167 -6.72 7.74 12.67
CA GLY A 167 -6.91 7.41 14.08
C GLY A 167 -7.27 5.94 14.32
N ALA A 168 -7.91 5.29 13.35
CA ALA A 168 -8.16 3.85 13.35
C ALA A 168 -6.95 3.01 12.84
N GLY A 169 -5.82 3.64 12.54
CA GLY A 169 -4.60 2.97 12.06
C GLY A 169 -4.67 2.52 10.60
N ARG A 170 -5.66 2.99 9.83
CA ARG A 170 -5.79 2.68 8.39
C ARG A 170 -4.77 3.49 7.59
N LYS A 171 -4.32 2.93 6.47
CA LYS A 171 -3.37 3.57 5.56
C LYS A 171 -4.11 4.24 4.43
N VAL A 172 -3.64 5.42 4.02
CA VAL A 172 -4.36 6.30 3.10
C VAL A 172 -3.42 6.80 2.00
N ILE A 173 -3.75 6.46 0.76
CA ILE A 173 -3.17 7.07 -0.44
C ILE A 173 -4.14 8.14 -0.92
N ALA A 174 -3.67 9.37 -1.15
CA ALA A 174 -4.47 10.48 -1.64
C ALA A 174 -4.03 10.88 -3.06
N TRP A 175 -5.00 11.28 -3.89
CA TRP A 175 -4.75 11.84 -5.22
C TRP A 175 -4.89 13.36 -5.19
N VAL A 176 -3.82 14.06 -5.51
CA VAL A 176 -3.68 15.49 -5.30
C VAL A 176 -3.09 16.17 -6.53
N SER A 177 -3.27 17.49 -6.61
CA SER A 177 -2.49 18.35 -7.52
C SER A 177 -1.05 18.46 -7.01
N GLY A 178 -0.09 17.95 -7.80
CA GLY A 178 1.35 18.03 -7.59
C GLY A 178 1.83 19.47 -7.48
N GLY A 179 1.44 20.33 -8.43
CA GLY A 179 1.82 21.74 -8.40
C GLY A 179 1.35 22.49 -7.14
N THR A 180 0.17 22.16 -6.63
CA THR A 180 -0.33 22.74 -5.36
C THR A 180 0.36 22.14 -4.15
N ILE A 181 0.50 20.81 -4.08
CA ILE A 181 1.05 20.13 -2.91
C ILE A 181 2.54 20.35 -2.75
N LEU A 182 3.29 20.55 -3.85
CA LEU A 182 4.72 20.89 -3.87
C LEU A 182 4.97 22.41 -3.91
N ASN A 183 3.92 23.21 -4.15
CA ASN A 183 4.01 24.67 -4.31
C ASN A 183 5.03 25.05 -5.39
N SER A 184 5.01 24.31 -6.49
CA SER A 184 5.83 24.57 -7.69
C SER A 184 5.06 25.45 -8.69
N ASP A 185 5.74 25.89 -9.74
CA ASP A 185 5.14 26.68 -10.83
C ASP A 185 4.40 25.82 -11.87
N ASP A 186 4.23 24.52 -11.58
CA ASP A 186 3.47 23.60 -12.44
C ASP A 186 1.97 23.86 -12.38
N GLN A 187 1.19 23.17 -13.22
CA GLN A 187 -0.26 23.20 -13.22
C GLN A 187 -0.82 22.87 -11.82
N ARG A 188 -1.93 23.52 -11.47
CA ARG A 188 -2.55 23.39 -10.14
C ARG A 188 -4.04 23.06 -10.18
N THR A 189 -4.57 22.82 -11.38
CA THR A 189 -6.01 22.69 -11.63
C THR A 189 -6.48 21.24 -11.70
N SER A 190 -5.56 20.32 -12.00
CA SER A 190 -5.84 18.90 -12.15
C SER A 190 -5.01 18.08 -11.15
N PRO A 191 -5.51 16.93 -10.71
CA PRO A 191 -4.74 15.99 -9.92
C PRO A 191 -3.84 15.14 -10.82
N ASP A 192 -2.60 14.92 -10.39
CA ASP A 192 -1.56 14.21 -11.14
C ASP A 192 -0.56 13.50 -10.21
N HIS A 193 -0.71 13.65 -8.90
CA HIS A 193 0.21 13.10 -7.91
C HIS A 193 -0.48 12.20 -6.89
N LEU A 194 0.14 11.06 -6.61
CA LEU A 194 -0.28 10.11 -5.58
C LEU A 194 0.77 10.08 -4.47
N LEU A 195 0.30 10.19 -3.23
CA LEU A 195 1.15 10.19 -2.03
C LEU A 195 0.44 9.50 -0.86
N VAL A 196 1.19 9.17 0.19
CA VAL A 196 0.64 8.59 1.41
C VAL A 196 0.44 9.67 2.47
N VAL A 197 -0.78 9.76 3.00
CA VAL A 197 -1.07 10.59 4.18
C VAL A 197 -0.80 9.74 5.41
N THR A 198 0.19 10.14 6.20
CA THR A 198 0.67 9.36 7.36
C THR A 198 0.16 9.91 8.69
N GLY A 199 -0.30 11.17 8.70
CA GLY A 199 -1.01 11.73 9.83
C GLY A 199 -1.60 13.12 9.62
N VAL A 200 -2.48 13.52 10.53
CA VAL A 200 -3.05 14.87 10.65
C VAL A 200 -2.79 15.36 12.07
N ASP A 201 -2.11 16.48 12.20
CA ASP A 201 -1.85 17.18 13.46
C ASP A 201 -2.67 18.48 13.48
N THR A 202 -3.82 18.43 14.16
CA THR A 202 -4.72 19.58 14.30
C THR A 202 -4.21 20.62 15.29
N ASN A 203 -3.25 20.25 16.16
CA ASN A 203 -2.64 21.21 17.08
C ASN A 203 -1.71 22.17 16.33
N ASN A 204 -1.07 21.67 15.27
CA ASN A 204 -0.10 22.41 14.46
C ASN A 204 -0.57 22.73 13.03
N ASP A 205 -1.88 22.55 12.74
CA ASP A 205 -2.48 22.77 11.41
C ASP A 205 -1.71 22.07 10.27
N THR A 206 -1.24 20.85 10.50
CA THR A 206 -0.31 20.14 9.61
C THR A 206 -0.84 18.78 9.17
N VAL A 207 -0.60 18.45 7.91
CA VAL A 207 -0.71 17.08 7.38
C VAL A 207 0.69 16.54 7.15
N HIS A 208 0.92 15.34 7.66
CA HIS A 208 2.14 14.57 7.51
C HIS A 208 2.02 13.63 6.32
N LEU A 209 3.04 13.63 5.46
CA LEU A 209 3.03 12.92 4.20
C LEU A 209 4.30 12.10 4.05
N ASN A 210 4.14 10.92 3.48
CA ASN A 210 5.23 10.27 2.77
C ASN A 210 5.00 10.56 1.28
N ASP A 211 5.66 11.63 0.80
CA ASP A 211 5.54 12.11 -0.58
C ASP A 211 6.68 11.53 -1.43
N PRO A 212 6.39 10.74 -2.48
CA PRO A 212 7.43 10.15 -3.34
C PRO A 212 8.32 11.16 -4.06
N TYR A 213 7.89 12.41 -4.27
CA TYR A 213 8.72 13.48 -4.85
C TYR A 213 9.66 14.13 -3.84
N ALA A 214 9.45 13.94 -2.54
CA ALA A 214 10.30 14.52 -1.53
C ALA A 214 11.72 13.92 -1.56
N ASP A 215 12.65 14.54 -0.84
CA ASP A 215 13.99 14.01 -0.59
C ASP A 215 14.12 13.37 0.81
N HIS A 216 13.05 13.38 1.60
CA HIS A 216 12.97 12.77 2.92
C HIS A 216 11.54 12.34 3.26
N ALA A 217 11.44 11.39 4.21
CA ALA A 217 10.18 10.92 4.76
C ALA A 217 9.49 11.94 5.67
N ASN A 218 8.19 11.75 5.92
CA ASN A 218 7.41 12.57 6.87
C ASN A 218 7.48 14.08 6.59
N THR A 219 7.30 14.46 5.32
CA THR A 219 7.16 15.85 4.94
C THR A 219 5.87 16.43 5.53
N LYS A 220 5.84 17.76 5.68
CA LYS A 220 4.76 18.47 6.36
C LYS A 220 4.22 19.57 5.48
N VAL A 221 2.91 19.62 5.33
CA VAL A 221 2.20 20.72 4.66
C VAL A 221 1.08 21.23 5.54
N GLY A 222 0.70 22.50 5.38
CA GLY A 222 -0.47 23.02 6.10
C GLY A 222 -1.76 22.33 5.63
N ILE A 223 -2.72 22.12 6.54
CA ILE A 223 -4.02 21.49 6.22
C ILE A 223 -4.70 22.21 5.06
N LYS A 224 -4.69 23.56 5.05
CA LYS A 224 -5.25 24.34 3.93
C LYS A 224 -4.63 24.00 2.57
N ARG A 225 -3.31 23.81 2.52
CA ARG A 225 -2.59 23.47 1.27
C ARG A 225 -2.95 22.05 0.82
N PHE A 226 -2.92 21.09 1.75
CA PHE A 226 -3.35 19.72 1.47
C PHE A 226 -4.80 19.68 0.94
N MET A 227 -5.74 20.31 1.66
CA MET A 227 -7.15 20.32 1.27
C MET A 227 -7.38 21.00 -0.09
N THR A 228 -6.58 22.01 -0.45
CA THR A 228 -6.64 22.64 -1.76
C THR A 228 -6.15 21.70 -2.86
N ALA A 229 -5.00 21.04 -2.65
CA ALA A 229 -4.44 20.09 -3.60
C ALA A 229 -5.34 18.86 -3.80
N TRP A 230 -5.87 18.32 -2.70
CA TRP A 230 -6.75 17.15 -2.68
C TRP A 230 -8.12 17.42 -3.28
N LYS A 231 -8.62 18.66 -3.19
CA LYS A 231 -9.87 19.05 -3.87
C LYS A 231 -9.77 18.94 -5.39
N ALA A 232 -8.60 19.18 -6.00
CA ALA A 232 -8.41 18.96 -7.43
C ALA A 232 -8.66 17.48 -7.79
N GLY A 233 -8.25 16.56 -6.92
CA GLY A 233 -8.50 15.12 -7.01
C GLY A 233 -9.86 14.66 -6.51
N GLN A 234 -10.88 15.54 -6.46
CA GLN A 234 -12.22 15.19 -5.95
C GLN A 234 -12.21 14.59 -4.53
N LYS A 235 -11.21 14.97 -3.73
CA LYS A 235 -10.95 14.39 -2.41
C LYS A 235 -10.84 12.86 -2.44
N SER A 236 -10.30 12.31 -3.53
CA SER A 236 -10.16 10.87 -3.71
C SER A 236 -9.08 10.30 -2.80
N ILE A 237 -9.39 9.17 -2.16
CA ILE A 237 -8.47 8.37 -1.34
C ILE A 237 -8.64 6.89 -1.63
N VAL A 238 -7.55 6.14 -1.50
CA VAL A 238 -7.58 4.69 -1.30
C VAL A 238 -7.23 4.45 0.14
N VAL A 239 -8.11 3.75 0.87
CA VAL A 239 -7.95 3.50 2.30
C VAL A 239 -8.02 2.00 2.60
N THR A 240 -7.10 1.51 3.43
CA THR A 240 -7.08 0.09 3.85
C THR A 240 -8.24 -0.25 4.77
N SER A 241 -8.62 -1.53 4.85
CA SER A 241 -9.81 -1.99 5.59
C SER A 241 -9.59 -2.19 7.07
#